data_AF-A0A5A9ZR47-F1
#
_entry.id   AF-A0A5A9ZR47-F1
#
_cell.length_a   1.000
_cell.length_b   1.000
_cell.length_c   1.000
_cell.angle_alpha   90.00
_cell.angle_beta   90.00
_cell.angle_gamma   90.00
#
_symmetry.space_group_name_H-M   'P 1'
#
loop_
_entity.id
_entity.type
_entity.pdbx_description
1 polymer ?
#
loop_
_entity_poly.entity_id
_entity_poly.type
_entity_poly.pdbx_seq_one_letter_code
_entity_poly.pdbx_strand_id
1 'polypeptide(L)'
;MRVTVGEPTTRGRLILGVLLALAAIALGTLPILINLGVPEIVTLAGAGLVVVGVATVAGVDDAGHSGRWARVLVGLATGTAGIVVLVWRAASIRSLLWVMVAALIVHGLHTLASALRGDADRRVAGIFSGAAAVLLGVLCLVWPVLAIELVRYAVGAWLVFVGLRALVEMTLERPFARMRDRRHIGRARVRRWMHTIVAVAVFLLVSALAVVSAVLLRGGERPEPNAFYTPVESLPVEPGVLLRAEALMAGVPSGADAWRILYTTTRPDDSVTVASGTVIAPTDRGTDPLPLLSVAHGTTGIVQRCAPSLSPAPFVDGAGTALEEMVTEHGWAGVTSDYVGLGTAGMHPYLVGQVEARNVLDASRAARQLDGLSLATDTVVWGHSQGGHGALWTGQIAGDYAPELTLRGIAGMAPATDLFDLAVASKSEVAGKTVSAYIAQSWNEIYPELDLAGHLNPGTAHGVQKVGDLCFNEKDVIAALLRGTQIPEQVFPDAVLDGELGDKLRENSPTGPWPAPVLIAQGLADPLVKPAMQQNWVNARCADGEPLDYRTYPGLDHTGLVAADSPLTSQLVQWTLDRWEGKQPTPTC
;
A
#
# COMPACT_ATOMS: atom_id res chain seq x y z
N MET A 1 -62.45 -24.59 21.82
CA MET A 1 -61.34 -23.99 22.61
C MET A 1 -60.48 -23.16 21.66
N ARG A 2 -60.84 -21.89 21.43
CA ARG A 2 -60.01 -20.95 20.63
C ARG A 2 -59.08 -20.27 21.60
N VAL A 3 -57.79 -20.59 21.52
CA VAL A 3 -56.74 -19.89 22.26
C VAL A 3 -56.63 -18.48 21.69
N THR A 4 -57.21 -17.50 22.40
CA THR A 4 -56.99 -16.08 22.16
C THR A 4 -55.59 -15.75 22.64
N VAL A 5 -54.65 -15.63 21.71
CA VAL A 5 -53.35 -14.99 21.95
C VAL A 5 -53.63 -13.53 22.28
N GLY A 6 -53.35 -13.12 23.53
CA GLY A 6 -53.64 -11.78 24.02
C GLY A 6 -52.93 -10.72 23.19
N GLU A 7 -53.69 -9.77 22.64
CA GLU A 7 -53.10 -8.56 22.08
C GLU A 7 -52.43 -7.77 23.22
N PRO A 8 -51.15 -7.36 23.06
CA PRO A 8 -50.48 -6.59 24.09
C PRO A 8 -51.22 -5.27 24.34
N THR A 9 -51.36 -4.90 25.61
CA THR A 9 -51.97 -3.64 26.04
C THR A 9 -51.28 -2.45 25.34
N THR A 10 -52.03 -1.38 25.06
CA THR A 10 -51.52 -0.15 24.41
C THR A 10 -50.27 0.43 25.08
N ARG A 11 -50.11 0.19 26.39
CA ARG A 11 -48.94 0.57 27.18
C ARG A 11 -47.73 -0.34 26.93
N GLY A 12 -47.93 -1.65 26.75
CA GLY A 12 -46.87 -2.59 26.41
C GLY A 12 -46.26 -2.35 25.03
N ARG A 13 -47.09 -2.02 24.02
CA ARG A 13 -46.59 -1.62 22.68
C ARG A 13 -45.79 -0.33 22.70
N LEU A 14 -46.18 0.65 23.53
CA LEU A 14 -45.47 1.92 23.69
C LEU A 14 -44.08 1.71 24.31
N ILE A 15 -43.99 0.93 25.39
CA ILE A 15 -42.72 0.63 26.07
C ILE A 15 -41.78 -0.12 25.13
N LEU A 16 -42.27 -1.14 24.44
CA LEU A 16 -41.50 -1.89 23.45
C LEU A 16 -41.00 -0.98 22.32
N GLY A 17 -41.84 -0.08 21.83
CA GLY A 17 -41.49 0.87 20.78
C GLY A 17 -40.38 1.85 21.18
N VAL A 18 -40.44 2.39 22.39
CA VAL A 18 -39.40 3.27 22.94
C VAL A 18 -38.08 2.52 23.10
N LEU A 19 -38.12 1.28 23.62
CA LEU A 19 -36.91 0.46 23.78
C LEU A 19 -36.25 0.13 22.44
N LEU A 20 -37.03 -0.24 21.42
CA LEU A 20 -36.51 -0.52 20.08
C LEU A 20 -35.95 0.74 19.40
N ALA A 21 -36.59 1.89 19.59
CA ALA A 21 -36.11 3.17 19.06
C ALA A 21 -34.80 3.62 19.72
N LEU A 22 -34.68 3.49 21.04
CA LEU A 22 -33.44 3.76 21.77
C LEU A 22 -32.33 2.77 21.39
N ALA A 23 -32.66 1.49 21.19
CA ALA A 23 -31.71 0.48 20.72
C ALA A 23 -31.20 0.81 19.31
N ALA A 24 -32.07 1.24 18.39
CA ALA A 24 -31.67 1.69 17.06
C ALA A 24 -30.75 2.93 17.11
N ILE A 25 -31.06 3.90 17.97
CA ILE A 25 -30.20 5.08 18.17
C ILE A 25 -28.83 4.66 18.71
N ALA A 26 -28.78 3.83 19.74
CA ALA A 26 -27.53 3.37 20.35
C ALA A 26 -26.66 2.56 19.36
N LEU A 27 -27.28 1.64 18.62
CA LEU A 27 -26.61 0.88 17.56
C LEU A 27 -26.13 1.78 16.41
N GLY A 28 -26.83 2.88 16.15
CA GLY A 28 -26.47 3.85 15.11
C GLY A 28 -25.41 4.87 15.52
N THR A 29 -25.32 5.25 16.79
CA THR A 29 -24.31 6.21 17.28
C THR A 29 -22.94 5.58 17.47
N LEU A 30 -22.88 4.31 17.89
CA LEU A 30 -21.63 3.54 18.02
C LEU A 30 -20.71 3.62 16.78
N PRO A 31 -21.18 3.32 15.54
CA PRO A 31 -20.35 3.38 14.35
C PRO A 31 -20.00 4.80 13.89
N ILE A 32 -20.65 5.83 14.45
CA ILE A 32 -20.36 7.25 14.14
C ILE A 32 -19.26 7.78 15.08
N LEU A 33 -19.34 7.41 16.36
CA LEU A 33 -18.51 8.00 17.42
C LEU A 33 -17.22 7.23 17.70
N ILE A 34 -17.17 5.95 17.33
CA ILE A 34 -16.06 5.05 17.63
C ILE A 34 -15.48 4.53 16.32
N ASN A 35 -14.15 4.48 16.24
CA ASN A 35 -13.48 3.81 15.13
C ASN A 35 -13.62 2.29 15.30
N LEU A 36 -14.37 1.66 14.41
CA LEU A 36 -14.70 0.24 14.46
C LEU A 36 -14.08 -0.48 13.26
N GLY A 37 -13.59 -1.70 13.48
CA GLY A 37 -13.16 -2.58 12.40
C GLY A 37 -14.35 -3.10 11.59
N VAL A 38 -14.04 -3.68 10.42
CA VAL A 38 -15.05 -4.29 9.53
C VAL A 38 -15.91 -5.35 10.24
N PRO A 39 -15.37 -6.25 11.10
CA PRO A 39 -16.18 -7.22 11.83
C PRO A 39 -17.22 -6.58 12.76
N GLU A 40 -16.86 -5.51 13.46
CA GLU A 40 -17.74 -4.77 14.35
C GLU A 40 -18.83 -4.03 13.57
N ILE A 41 -18.47 -3.40 12.44
CA ILE A 41 -19.42 -2.73 11.54
C ILE A 41 -20.49 -3.73 11.06
N VAL A 42 -20.07 -4.89 10.56
CA VAL A 42 -20.98 -5.95 10.09
C VAL A 42 -21.87 -6.45 11.22
N THR A 43 -21.34 -6.58 12.43
CA THR A 43 -22.10 -7.00 13.62
C THR A 43 -23.17 -5.98 13.98
N LEU A 44 -22.83 -4.69 14.02
CA LEU A 44 -23.78 -3.61 14.33
C LEU A 44 -24.85 -3.46 13.25
N ALA A 45 -24.46 -3.56 11.97
CA ALA A 45 -25.40 -3.54 10.85
C ALA A 45 -26.40 -4.70 10.94
N GLY A 46 -25.92 -5.93 11.21
CA GLY A 46 -26.76 -7.10 11.40
C GLY A 46 -27.72 -6.95 12.59
N ALA A 47 -27.22 -6.49 13.74
CA ALA A 47 -28.06 -6.23 14.92
C ALA A 47 -29.10 -5.12 14.66
N GLY A 48 -28.72 -4.06 13.96
CA GLY A 48 -29.60 -2.98 13.56
C GLY A 48 -30.75 -3.46 12.65
N LEU A 49 -30.43 -4.31 11.66
CA LEU A 49 -31.45 -4.93 10.80
C LEU A 49 -32.42 -5.82 11.59
N VAL A 50 -31.95 -6.54 12.61
CA VAL A 50 -32.83 -7.31 13.50
C VAL A 50 -33.75 -6.37 14.29
N VAL A 51 -33.23 -5.31 14.88
CA VAL A 51 -34.03 -4.32 15.63
C VAL A 51 -35.08 -3.67 14.75
N VAL A 52 -34.71 -3.24 13.53
CA VAL A 52 -35.64 -2.67 12.55
C VAL A 52 -36.69 -3.70 12.14
N GLY A 53 -36.29 -4.93 11.82
CA GLY A 53 -37.22 -6.00 11.45
C GLY A 53 -38.25 -6.29 12.55
N VAL A 54 -37.81 -6.35 13.81
CA VAL A 54 -38.70 -6.54 14.99
C VAL A 54 -39.65 -5.35 15.16
N ALA A 55 -39.15 -4.11 15.03
CA ALA A 55 -39.99 -2.92 15.08
C ALA A 55 -41.09 -2.97 14.01
N THR A 56 -40.72 -3.30 12.76
CA THR A 56 -41.64 -3.35 11.62
C THR A 56 -42.72 -4.42 11.85
N VAL A 57 -42.37 -5.62 12.33
CA VAL A 57 -43.35 -6.67 12.68
C VAL A 57 -44.28 -6.21 13.82
N ALA A 58 -43.73 -5.54 14.84
CA ALA A 58 -44.49 -5.03 15.98
C ALA A 58 -45.40 -3.84 15.62
N GLY A 59 -45.25 -3.26 14.42
CA GLY A 59 -46.02 -2.12 13.94
C GLY A 59 -45.70 -0.82 14.69
N VAL A 60 -44.44 -0.68 15.10
CA VAL A 60 -43.90 0.43 15.89
C VAL A 60 -43.57 1.62 14.99
N ASP A 61 -43.22 1.33 13.74
CA ASP A 61 -42.89 2.20 12.62
C ASP A 61 -44.09 2.18 11.65
N ASP A 62 -44.89 3.24 11.63
CA ASP A 62 -46.05 3.39 10.74
C ASP A 62 -45.57 3.83 9.34
N ALA A 63 -44.66 3.05 8.76
CA ALA A 63 -44.04 3.32 7.47
C ALA A 63 -45.00 3.06 6.29
N GLY A 64 -46.21 3.63 6.28
CA GLY A 64 -47.07 3.73 5.08
C GLY A 64 -47.44 2.42 4.35
N HIS A 65 -47.17 1.24 4.94
CA HIS A 65 -47.41 -0.05 4.30
C HIS A 65 -48.92 -0.33 4.25
N SER A 66 -49.43 -0.59 3.05
CA SER A 66 -50.88 -0.68 2.74
C SER A 66 -51.59 -1.91 3.33
N GLY A 67 -50.91 -2.80 4.08
CA GLY A 67 -51.54 -3.93 4.77
C GLY A 67 -50.67 -4.60 5.84
N ARG A 68 -51.33 -5.16 6.88
CA ARG A 68 -50.68 -5.87 8.01
C ARG A 68 -49.76 -7.00 7.55
N TRP A 69 -50.16 -7.77 6.55
CA TRP A 69 -49.37 -8.88 6.02
C TRP A 69 -48.11 -8.42 5.28
N ALA A 70 -48.21 -7.36 4.48
CA ALA A 70 -47.05 -6.78 3.80
C ALA A 70 -46.00 -6.30 4.82
N ARG A 71 -46.45 -5.65 5.89
CA ARG A 71 -45.58 -5.20 6.99
C ARG A 71 -44.87 -6.35 7.70
N VAL A 72 -45.59 -7.41 8.05
CA VAL A 72 -45.01 -8.60 8.70
C VAL A 72 -43.99 -9.28 7.78
N LEU A 73 -44.30 -9.42 6.49
CA LEU A 73 -43.36 -10.02 5.52
C LEU A 73 -42.08 -9.18 5.37
N VAL A 74 -42.20 -7.86 5.26
CA VAL A 74 -41.04 -6.96 5.19
C VAL A 74 -40.22 -7.03 6.48
N GLY A 75 -40.86 -6.98 7.65
CA GLY A 75 -40.17 -7.05 8.93
C GLY A 75 -39.45 -8.40 9.15
N LEU A 76 -40.09 -9.51 8.78
CA LEU A 76 -39.46 -10.84 8.82
C LEU A 76 -38.29 -10.95 7.85
N ALA A 77 -38.43 -10.43 6.63
CA ALA A 77 -37.34 -10.43 5.64
C ALA A 77 -36.14 -9.62 6.14
N THR A 78 -36.37 -8.41 6.66
CA THR A 78 -35.34 -7.53 7.22
C THR A 78 -34.65 -8.15 8.44
N GLY A 79 -35.43 -8.75 9.36
CA GLY A 79 -34.88 -9.45 10.53
C GLY A 79 -34.08 -10.69 10.14
N THR A 80 -34.56 -11.48 9.17
CA THR A 80 -33.85 -12.65 8.65
C THR A 80 -32.54 -12.25 7.99
N ALA A 81 -32.54 -11.17 7.19
CA ALA A 81 -31.32 -10.63 6.61
C ALA A 81 -30.30 -10.23 7.69
N GLY A 82 -30.75 -9.57 8.78
CA GLY A 82 -29.91 -9.26 9.93
C GLY A 82 -29.31 -10.51 10.60
N ILE A 83 -30.11 -11.56 10.78
CA ILE A 83 -29.63 -12.84 11.33
C ILE A 83 -28.60 -13.50 10.41
N VAL A 84 -28.85 -13.53 9.10
CA VAL A 84 -27.90 -14.08 8.11
C VAL A 84 -26.56 -13.35 8.19
N VAL A 85 -26.58 -12.01 8.26
CA VAL A 85 -25.37 -11.19 8.44
C VAL A 85 -24.61 -11.57 9.72
N LEU A 86 -25.34 -11.80 10.82
CA LEU A 86 -24.75 -12.15 12.12
C LEU A 86 -24.26 -13.59 12.24
N VAL A 87 -24.87 -14.54 11.52
CA VAL A 87 -24.49 -15.97 11.54
C VAL A 87 -23.37 -16.24 10.53
N TRP A 88 -23.38 -15.56 9.39
CA TRP A 88 -22.36 -15.68 8.35
C TRP A 88 -21.46 -14.44 8.30
N ARG A 89 -20.88 -14.06 9.43
CA ARG A 89 -20.07 -12.82 9.55
C ARG A 89 -18.90 -12.81 8.58
N ALA A 90 -18.12 -13.89 8.52
CA ALA A 90 -16.95 -13.97 7.64
C ALA A 90 -17.33 -13.83 6.15
N ALA A 91 -18.38 -14.54 5.71
CA ALA A 91 -18.87 -14.43 4.34
C ALA A 91 -19.46 -13.04 4.06
N SER A 92 -20.13 -12.44 5.05
CA SER A 92 -20.71 -11.10 4.97
C SER A 92 -19.63 -10.02 4.84
N ILE A 93 -18.53 -10.12 5.62
CA ILE A 93 -17.36 -9.24 5.51
C ILE A 93 -16.78 -9.32 4.10
N ARG A 94 -16.56 -10.54 3.58
CA ARG A 94 -16.00 -10.77 2.24
C ARG A 94 -16.90 -10.29 1.10
N SER A 95 -18.22 -10.27 1.32
CA SER A 95 -19.21 -9.98 0.28
C SER A 95 -19.82 -8.57 0.37
N LEU A 96 -19.60 -7.84 1.47
CA LEU A 96 -20.27 -6.56 1.75
C LEU A 96 -20.07 -5.54 0.63
N LEU A 97 -18.83 -5.36 0.20
CA LEU A 97 -18.48 -4.46 -0.88
C LEU A 97 -19.19 -4.86 -2.18
N TRP A 98 -19.13 -6.14 -2.55
CA TRP A 98 -19.72 -6.65 -3.79
C TRP A 98 -21.23 -6.51 -3.81
N VAL A 99 -21.91 -6.81 -2.70
CA VAL A 99 -23.36 -6.65 -2.55
C VAL A 99 -23.74 -5.17 -2.69
N MET A 100 -23.00 -4.27 -2.04
CA MET A 100 -23.23 -2.83 -2.17
C MET A 100 -23.03 -2.34 -3.61
N VAL A 101 -21.91 -2.70 -4.24
CA VAL A 101 -21.60 -2.31 -5.62
C VAL A 101 -22.67 -2.83 -6.57
N ALA A 102 -23.05 -4.09 -6.44
CA ALA A 102 -24.13 -4.69 -7.23
C ALA A 102 -25.46 -3.95 -7.00
N ALA A 103 -25.81 -3.64 -5.76
CA ALA A 103 -27.03 -2.90 -5.44
C ALA A 103 -27.03 -1.49 -6.07
N LEU A 104 -25.92 -0.75 -5.99
CA LEU A 104 -25.78 0.58 -6.59
C LEU A 104 -25.87 0.52 -8.12
N ILE A 105 -25.19 -0.42 -8.76
CA ILE A 105 -25.21 -0.58 -10.21
C ILE A 105 -26.60 -1.00 -10.69
N VAL A 106 -27.22 -2.01 -10.06
CA VAL A 106 -28.57 -2.48 -10.41
C VAL A 106 -29.60 -1.37 -10.19
N HIS A 107 -29.51 -0.64 -9.08
CA HIS A 107 -30.38 0.52 -8.82
C HIS A 107 -30.18 1.62 -9.88
N GLY A 108 -28.94 1.92 -10.24
CA GLY A 108 -28.62 2.91 -11.25
C GLY A 108 -29.16 2.54 -12.63
N LEU A 109 -28.95 1.29 -13.06
CA LEU A 109 -29.48 0.76 -14.33
C LEU A 109 -31.01 0.71 -14.36
N HIS A 110 -31.64 0.30 -13.25
CA HIS A 110 -33.11 0.33 -13.13
C HIS A 110 -33.65 1.77 -13.21
N THR A 111 -32.97 2.72 -12.57
CA THR A 111 -33.33 4.14 -12.60
C THR A 111 -33.16 4.72 -14.00
N LEU A 112 -32.09 4.38 -14.71
CA LEU A 112 -31.89 4.75 -16.13
C LEU A 112 -32.99 4.20 -17.03
N ALA A 113 -33.33 2.91 -16.88
CA ALA A 113 -34.38 2.27 -17.67
C ALA A 113 -35.77 2.86 -17.41
N SER A 114 -36.09 3.17 -16.16
CA SER A 114 -37.36 3.80 -15.78
C SER A 114 -37.46 5.26 -16.25
N ALA A 115 -36.34 5.99 -16.29
CA ALA A 115 -36.26 7.36 -16.80
C ALA A 115 -36.68 7.48 -18.27
N LEU A 116 -36.38 6.47 -19.10
CA LEU A 116 -36.77 6.44 -20.51
C LEU A 116 -38.29 6.52 -20.72
N ARG A 117 -39.08 6.01 -19.76
CA ARG A 117 -40.55 5.99 -19.81
C ARG A 117 -41.22 7.19 -19.12
N GLY A 118 -40.44 8.10 -18.51
CA GLY A 118 -40.95 9.24 -17.76
C GLY A 118 -41.08 10.54 -18.58
N ASP A 119 -41.85 11.49 -18.05
CA ASP A 119 -41.93 12.88 -18.55
C ASP A 119 -40.57 13.57 -18.53
N ALA A 120 -40.37 14.63 -19.34
CA ALA A 120 -39.07 15.29 -19.55
C ALA A 120 -38.28 15.57 -18.25
N ASP A 121 -38.91 16.14 -17.22
CA ASP A 121 -38.25 16.44 -15.94
C ASP A 121 -37.80 15.17 -15.20
N ARG A 122 -38.64 14.13 -15.18
CA ARG A 122 -38.34 12.84 -14.54
C ARG A 122 -37.30 12.06 -15.31
N ARG A 123 -37.29 12.21 -16.64
CA ARG A 123 -36.28 11.62 -17.52
C ARG A 123 -34.91 12.22 -17.23
N VAL A 124 -34.79 13.54 -17.18
CA VAL A 124 -33.50 14.20 -16.88
C VAL A 124 -33.01 13.84 -15.47
N ALA A 125 -33.85 13.97 -14.45
CA ALA A 125 -33.47 13.61 -13.08
C ALA A 125 -33.08 12.12 -12.95
N GLY A 126 -33.84 11.22 -13.58
CA GLY A 126 -33.55 9.78 -13.56
C GLY A 126 -32.27 9.40 -14.31
N ILE A 127 -31.94 10.08 -15.41
CA ILE A 127 -30.65 9.88 -16.11
C ILE A 127 -29.48 10.25 -15.19
N PHE A 128 -29.50 11.45 -14.61
CA PHE A 128 -28.40 11.91 -13.74
C PHE A 128 -28.29 11.08 -12.46
N SER A 129 -29.39 10.80 -11.77
CA SER A 129 -29.36 9.95 -10.57
C SER A 129 -28.93 8.52 -10.88
N GLY A 130 -29.40 7.93 -11.99
CA GLY A 130 -29.02 6.59 -12.38
C GLY A 130 -27.55 6.48 -12.80
N ALA A 131 -27.05 7.45 -13.57
CA ALA A 131 -25.62 7.53 -13.92
C ALA A 131 -24.74 7.77 -12.68
N ALA A 132 -25.16 8.64 -11.76
CA ALA A 132 -24.46 8.88 -10.51
C ALA A 132 -24.37 7.61 -9.65
N ALA A 133 -25.44 6.81 -9.56
CA ALA A 133 -25.44 5.55 -8.81
C ALA A 133 -24.50 4.50 -9.42
N VAL A 134 -24.47 4.36 -10.76
CA VAL A 134 -23.51 3.48 -11.44
C VAL A 134 -22.07 3.95 -11.20
N LEU A 135 -21.80 5.25 -11.38
CA LEU A 135 -20.46 5.82 -11.20
C LEU A 135 -19.98 5.69 -9.75
N LEU A 136 -20.87 5.88 -8.78
CA LEU A 136 -20.58 5.66 -7.36
C LEU A 136 -20.28 4.18 -7.08
N GLY A 137 -21.02 3.25 -7.70
CA GLY A 137 -20.72 1.82 -7.61
C GLY A 137 -19.31 1.47 -8.13
N VAL A 138 -18.89 2.07 -9.24
CA VAL A 138 -17.51 1.92 -9.75
C VAL A 138 -16.48 2.54 -8.80
N LEU A 139 -16.75 3.73 -8.27
CA LEU A 139 -15.88 4.38 -7.29
C LEU A 139 -15.69 3.53 -6.01
N CYS A 140 -16.72 2.83 -5.57
CA CYS A 140 -16.61 1.91 -4.44
C CYS A 140 -15.64 0.75 -4.71
N LEU A 141 -15.50 0.29 -5.96
CA LEU A 141 -14.50 -0.74 -6.32
C LEU A 141 -13.08 -0.17 -6.30
N VAL A 142 -12.91 1.11 -6.63
CA VAL A 142 -11.61 1.80 -6.62
C VAL A 142 -11.15 2.11 -5.19
N TRP A 143 -12.10 2.44 -4.31
CA TRP A 143 -11.87 2.81 -2.91
C TRP A 143 -12.62 1.89 -1.94
N PRO A 144 -12.29 0.59 -1.89
CA PRO A 144 -13.01 -0.41 -1.11
C PRO A 144 -13.07 -0.10 0.39
N VAL A 145 -11.97 0.35 1.00
CA VAL A 145 -11.92 0.67 2.44
C VAL A 145 -12.73 1.93 2.72
N LEU A 146 -12.55 2.98 1.94
CA LEU A 146 -13.36 4.20 2.08
C LEU A 146 -14.85 3.92 1.86
N ALA A 147 -15.20 3.04 0.93
CA ALA A 147 -16.58 2.65 0.67
C ALA A 147 -17.19 1.92 1.88
N ILE A 148 -16.44 1.01 2.52
CA ILE A 148 -16.88 0.34 3.75
C ILE A 148 -17.06 1.35 4.89
N GLU A 149 -16.14 2.32 5.03
CA GLU A 149 -16.25 3.39 6.02
C GLU A 149 -17.46 4.30 5.76
N LEU A 150 -17.74 4.65 4.50
CA LEU A 150 -18.94 5.38 4.13
C LEU A 150 -20.21 4.60 4.46
N VAL A 151 -20.21 3.28 4.25
CA VAL A 151 -21.32 2.40 4.67
C VAL A 151 -21.49 2.41 6.17
N ARG A 152 -20.40 2.36 6.94
CA ARG A 152 -20.45 2.46 8.41
C ARG A 152 -21.22 3.70 8.84
N TYR A 153 -20.83 4.87 8.31
CA TYR A 153 -21.50 6.13 8.64
C TYR A 153 -22.94 6.18 8.12
N ALA A 154 -23.20 5.67 6.91
CA ALA A 154 -24.54 5.66 6.31
C ALA A 154 -25.50 4.77 7.10
N VAL A 155 -25.08 3.56 7.47
CA VAL A 155 -25.86 2.64 8.31
C VAL A 155 -26.09 3.25 9.69
N GLY A 156 -25.05 3.83 10.30
CA GLY A 156 -25.16 4.52 11.58
C GLY A 156 -26.19 5.64 11.56
N ALA A 157 -26.08 6.55 10.58
CA ALA A 157 -27.00 7.67 10.39
C ALA A 157 -28.43 7.19 10.09
N TRP A 158 -28.59 6.13 9.29
CA TRP A 158 -29.88 5.54 8.99
C TRP A 158 -30.56 4.97 10.25
N LEU A 159 -29.82 4.23 11.09
CA LEU A 159 -30.34 3.68 12.34
C LEU A 159 -30.75 4.79 13.33
N VAL A 160 -29.93 5.84 13.47
CA VAL A 160 -30.28 7.02 14.28
C VAL A 160 -31.53 7.69 13.73
N PHE A 161 -31.63 7.89 12.41
CA PHE A 161 -32.81 8.48 11.78
C PHE A 161 -34.08 7.64 12.04
N VAL A 162 -34.01 6.32 11.86
CA VAL A 162 -35.14 5.41 12.12
C VAL A 162 -35.58 5.50 13.58
N GLY A 163 -34.65 5.46 14.53
CA GLY A 163 -34.97 5.56 15.96
C GLY A 163 -35.53 6.92 16.36
N LEU A 164 -34.94 8.02 15.89
CA LEU A 164 -35.46 9.38 16.16
C LEU A 164 -36.85 9.59 15.57
N ARG A 165 -37.07 9.13 14.33
CA ARG A 165 -38.38 9.19 13.69
C ARG A 165 -39.43 8.41 14.49
N ALA A 166 -39.11 7.20 14.93
CA ALA A 166 -40.00 6.39 15.77
C ALA A 166 -40.34 7.11 17.09
N LEU A 167 -39.36 7.74 17.75
CA LEU A 167 -39.61 8.54 18.95
C LEU A 167 -40.51 9.75 18.69
N VAL A 168 -40.29 10.48 17.59
CA VAL A 168 -41.10 11.64 17.20
C VAL A 168 -42.54 11.22 16.89
N GLU A 169 -42.75 10.18 16.09
CA GLU A 169 -44.09 9.67 15.77
C GLU A 169 -44.84 9.22 17.04
N MET A 170 -44.13 8.63 18.02
CA MET A 170 -44.73 8.23 19.31
C MET A 170 -45.03 9.38 20.26
N THR A 171 -44.23 10.45 20.24
CA THR A 171 -44.31 11.55 21.23
C THR A 171 -45.09 12.77 20.72
N LEU A 172 -45.00 13.09 19.43
CA LEU A 172 -45.49 14.36 18.87
C LEU A 172 -46.72 14.21 17.98
N GLU A 173 -46.99 13.05 17.36
CA GLU A 173 -48.10 12.91 16.40
C GLU A 173 -49.47 12.50 17.00
N ARG A 174 -49.61 12.45 18.34
CA ARG A 174 -50.92 12.18 18.98
C ARG A 174 -51.83 13.40 19.25
N PRO A 175 -51.43 14.68 19.19
CA PRO A 175 -52.38 15.81 19.24
C PRO A 175 -52.57 16.62 17.94
N PHE A 176 -51.79 16.44 16.87
CA PHE A 176 -51.83 17.36 15.71
C PHE A 176 -52.34 16.79 14.37
N ALA A 177 -53.13 15.72 14.40
CA ALA A 177 -53.69 15.11 13.18
C ALA A 177 -54.95 15.81 12.61
N ARG A 178 -55.27 17.06 12.98
CA ARG A 178 -56.49 17.77 12.48
C ARG A 178 -56.29 19.15 11.86
N MET A 179 -55.07 19.61 11.61
CA MET A 179 -54.84 20.88 10.90
C MET A 179 -53.80 20.73 9.79
N ARG A 180 -54.11 19.95 8.75
CA ARG A 180 -53.42 20.11 7.46
C ARG A 180 -54.31 19.72 6.29
N ASP A 181 -55.34 20.51 6.09
CA ASP A 181 -55.95 20.61 4.77
C ASP A 181 -55.92 22.07 4.29
N ARG A 182 -55.68 22.24 2.98
CA ARG A 182 -55.63 23.49 2.20
C ARG A 182 -54.42 24.39 2.39
N ARG A 183 -53.35 24.13 1.63
CA ARG A 183 -52.46 25.16 1.02
C ARG A 183 -51.43 24.56 0.04
N HIS A 184 -51.83 23.88 -1.04
CA HIS A 184 -50.87 23.38 -2.04
C HIS A 184 -51.39 23.37 -3.48
N ILE A 185 -51.39 24.52 -4.17
CA ILE A 185 -51.42 24.56 -5.64
C ILE A 185 -50.25 25.37 -6.25
N GLY A 186 -49.46 26.14 -5.48
CA GLY A 186 -48.28 26.87 -5.99
C GLY A 186 -46.90 26.19 -5.82
N ARG A 187 -46.76 25.18 -4.95
CA ARG A 187 -45.44 24.61 -4.56
C ARG A 187 -44.98 23.40 -5.40
N ALA A 188 -45.81 22.91 -6.33
CA ALA A 188 -45.52 21.69 -7.09
C ALA A 188 -44.47 21.89 -8.20
N ARG A 189 -44.27 23.12 -8.71
CA ARG A 189 -43.26 23.41 -9.75
C ARG A 189 -41.87 23.61 -9.14
N VAL A 190 -41.76 24.37 -8.04
CA VAL A 190 -40.50 24.58 -7.29
C VAL A 190 -39.97 23.26 -6.73
N ARG A 191 -40.85 22.41 -6.16
CA ARG A 191 -40.46 21.07 -5.67
C ARG A 191 -40.04 20.11 -6.79
N ARG A 192 -40.53 20.29 -8.02
CA ARG A 192 -40.17 19.45 -9.19
C ARG A 192 -38.75 19.73 -9.66
N TRP A 193 -38.39 20.99 -9.87
CA TRP A 193 -37.05 21.37 -10.30
C TRP A 193 -35.98 21.10 -9.23
N MET A 194 -36.34 21.16 -7.94
CA MET A 194 -35.43 20.82 -6.85
C MET A 194 -34.89 19.38 -6.94
N HIS A 195 -35.70 18.40 -7.36
CA HIS A 195 -35.22 17.02 -7.53
C HIS A 195 -34.20 16.91 -8.67
N THR A 196 -34.45 17.58 -9.79
CA THR A 196 -33.51 17.61 -10.92
C THR A 196 -32.22 18.32 -10.54
N ILE A 197 -32.29 19.45 -9.82
CA ILE A 197 -31.12 20.19 -9.33
C ILE A 197 -30.28 19.30 -8.40
N VAL A 198 -30.91 18.61 -7.46
CA VAL A 198 -30.20 17.67 -6.55
C VAL A 198 -29.57 16.52 -7.35
N ALA A 199 -30.29 15.92 -8.30
CA ALA A 199 -29.76 14.83 -9.13
C ALA A 199 -28.53 15.26 -9.94
N VAL A 200 -28.59 16.44 -10.56
CA VAL A 200 -27.46 17.02 -11.31
C VAL A 200 -26.31 17.35 -10.36
N ALA A 201 -26.57 17.97 -9.21
CA ALA A 201 -25.53 18.30 -8.24
C ALA A 201 -24.81 17.05 -7.71
N VAL A 202 -25.56 15.98 -7.39
CA VAL A 202 -25.00 14.68 -6.99
C VAL A 202 -24.17 14.08 -8.12
N PHE A 203 -24.66 14.08 -9.35
CA PHE A 203 -23.90 13.58 -10.50
C PHE A 203 -22.60 14.35 -10.71
N LEU A 204 -22.63 15.68 -10.63
CA LEU A 204 -21.43 16.52 -10.76
C LEU A 204 -20.43 16.25 -9.62
N LEU A 205 -20.92 16.08 -8.38
CA LEU A 205 -20.06 15.73 -7.25
C LEU A 205 -19.40 14.36 -7.44
N VAL A 206 -20.17 13.33 -7.80
CA VAL A 206 -19.63 11.97 -8.03
C VAL A 206 -18.65 11.98 -9.21
N SER A 207 -18.93 12.75 -10.27
CA SER A 207 -18.01 12.92 -11.41
C SER A 207 -16.72 13.62 -11.01
N ALA A 208 -16.79 14.68 -10.19
CA ALA A 208 -15.61 15.36 -9.66
C ALA A 208 -14.77 14.41 -8.79
N LEU A 209 -15.41 13.61 -7.92
CA LEU A 209 -14.72 12.58 -7.12
C LEU A 209 -14.06 11.52 -8.00
N ALA A 210 -14.71 11.09 -9.09
CA ALA A 210 -14.11 10.16 -10.05
C ALA A 210 -12.89 10.75 -10.75
N VAL A 211 -12.94 12.02 -11.16
CA VAL A 211 -11.79 12.72 -11.77
C VAL A 211 -10.65 12.87 -10.76
N VAL A 212 -10.93 13.35 -9.55
CA VAL A 212 -9.92 13.49 -8.48
C VAL A 212 -9.31 12.13 -8.13
N SER A 213 -10.13 11.09 -7.99
CA SER A 213 -9.66 9.73 -7.78
C SER A 213 -8.75 9.26 -8.92
N ALA A 214 -9.13 9.52 -10.17
CA ALA A 214 -8.32 9.13 -11.32
C ALA A 214 -6.98 9.86 -11.32
N VAL A 215 -6.94 11.15 -10.97
CA VAL A 215 -5.71 11.94 -10.87
C VAL A 215 -4.82 11.45 -9.71
N LEU A 216 -5.39 11.20 -8.52
CA LEU A 216 -4.62 10.76 -7.34
C LEU A 216 -4.05 9.35 -7.49
N LEU A 217 -4.76 8.47 -8.18
CA LEU A 217 -4.36 7.08 -8.40
C LEU A 217 -3.64 6.88 -9.74
N ARG A 218 -3.51 7.93 -10.55
CA ARG A 218 -2.65 7.93 -11.73
C ARG A 218 -1.23 8.07 -11.23
N GLY A 219 -0.47 6.99 -11.32
CA GLY A 219 0.98 7.06 -11.21
C GLY A 219 1.54 7.98 -12.29
N GLY A 220 2.76 8.48 -12.10
CA GLY A 220 3.54 9.19 -13.10
C GLY A 220 3.68 8.33 -14.36
N GLU A 221 3.56 8.98 -15.52
CA GLU A 221 3.98 8.37 -16.77
C GLU A 221 5.49 8.19 -16.73
N ARG A 222 5.95 6.95 -16.61
CA ARG A 222 7.38 6.64 -16.66
C ARG A 222 7.79 6.24 -18.07
N PRO A 223 9.05 6.50 -18.45
CA PRO A 223 9.61 5.93 -19.66
C PRO A 223 9.55 4.40 -19.53
N GLU A 224 8.91 3.75 -20.50
CA GLU A 224 9.01 2.31 -20.63
C GLU A 224 10.44 1.94 -21.07
N PRO A 225 10.97 0.78 -20.64
CA PRO A 225 12.28 0.31 -21.09
C PRO A 225 12.36 0.27 -22.62
N ASN A 226 13.39 0.91 -23.18
CA ASN A 226 13.64 0.91 -24.61
C ASN A 226 14.59 -0.25 -25.01
N ALA A 227 15.07 -0.25 -26.26
CA ALA A 227 15.96 -1.28 -26.78
C ALA A 227 17.27 -1.45 -25.99
N PHE A 228 17.72 -0.42 -25.25
CA PHE A 228 18.90 -0.51 -24.39
C PHE A 228 18.76 -1.59 -23.32
N TYR A 229 17.55 -1.81 -22.79
CA TYR A 229 17.29 -2.74 -21.69
C TYR A 229 17.03 -4.18 -22.14
N THR A 230 16.89 -4.41 -23.44
CA THR A 230 16.53 -5.72 -24.00
C THR A 230 17.80 -6.49 -24.36
N PRO A 231 18.13 -7.63 -23.74
CA PRO A 231 19.38 -8.36 -24.00
C PRO A 231 19.53 -8.82 -25.45
N VAL A 232 20.78 -9.09 -25.85
CA VAL A 232 21.09 -9.81 -27.09
C VAL A 232 20.80 -11.30 -26.93
N GLU A 233 20.53 -12.03 -28.02
CA GLU A 233 20.10 -13.45 -27.97
C GLU A 233 21.12 -14.39 -27.30
N SER A 234 22.42 -14.06 -27.35
CA SER A 234 23.48 -14.83 -26.68
C SER A 234 24.18 -13.97 -25.63
N LEU A 235 23.95 -14.29 -24.35
CA LEU A 235 24.62 -13.64 -23.22
C LEU A 235 25.94 -14.35 -22.88
N PRO A 236 27.01 -13.60 -22.52
CA PRO A 236 28.17 -14.17 -21.83
C PRO A 236 27.73 -14.96 -20.61
N VAL A 237 28.35 -16.10 -20.32
CA VAL A 237 27.97 -16.94 -19.18
C VAL A 237 28.51 -16.39 -17.86
N GLU A 238 29.56 -15.58 -17.94
CA GLU A 238 30.17 -14.93 -16.80
C GLU A 238 29.28 -13.79 -16.29
N PRO A 239 28.98 -13.75 -14.98
CA PRO A 239 28.30 -12.61 -14.39
C PRO A 239 29.23 -11.38 -14.30
N GLY A 240 28.64 -10.19 -14.31
CA GLY A 240 29.34 -8.92 -14.22
C GLY A 240 29.99 -8.44 -15.52
N VAL A 241 29.64 -8.99 -16.67
CA VAL A 241 30.15 -8.53 -17.98
C VAL A 241 29.36 -7.32 -18.46
N LEU A 242 30.06 -6.23 -18.78
CA LEU A 242 29.44 -5.04 -19.36
C LEU A 242 29.03 -5.32 -20.81
N LEU A 243 27.75 -5.15 -21.11
CA LEU A 243 27.19 -5.38 -22.45
C LEU A 243 27.02 -4.07 -23.21
N ARG A 244 26.53 -3.03 -22.53
CA ARG A 244 26.27 -1.72 -23.12
C ARG A 244 26.47 -0.61 -22.09
N ALA A 245 26.87 0.55 -22.57
CA ALA A 245 26.95 1.77 -21.80
C ALA A 245 26.47 2.96 -22.66
N GLU A 246 25.66 3.84 -22.07
CA GLU A 246 25.21 5.09 -22.70
C GLU A 246 25.36 6.24 -21.71
N ALA A 247 25.86 7.39 -22.17
CA ALA A 247 25.98 8.56 -21.31
C ALA A 247 24.60 9.10 -20.87
N LEU A 248 24.47 9.44 -19.60
CA LEU A 248 23.29 10.08 -19.02
C LEU A 248 23.50 11.60 -18.97
N MET A 249 22.48 12.35 -19.38
CA MET A 249 22.53 13.82 -19.42
C MET A 249 21.56 14.48 -18.43
N ALA A 250 20.57 13.73 -17.95
CA ALA A 250 19.54 14.22 -17.03
C ALA A 250 19.84 13.74 -15.60
N GLY A 251 19.60 14.62 -14.62
CA GLY A 251 19.80 14.30 -13.21
C GLY A 251 21.25 14.10 -12.79
N VAL A 252 22.23 14.50 -13.62
CA VAL A 252 23.65 14.42 -13.33
C VAL A 252 24.10 15.70 -12.61
N PRO A 253 24.72 15.60 -11.43
CA PRO A 253 25.31 16.74 -10.72
C PRO A 253 26.35 17.49 -11.55
N SER A 254 26.53 18.78 -11.26
CA SER A 254 27.57 19.59 -11.90
C SER A 254 28.96 19.05 -11.54
N GLY A 255 29.83 18.89 -12.53
CA GLY A 255 31.18 18.35 -12.33
C GLY A 255 31.25 16.82 -12.28
N ALA A 256 30.15 16.12 -12.61
CA ALA A 256 30.13 14.68 -12.78
C ALA A 256 29.73 14.26 -14.21
N ASP A 257 30.28 13.13 -14.65
CA ASP A 257 29.82 12.38 -15.80
C ASP A 257 29.05 11.16 -15.30
N ALA A 258 28.03 10.73 -16.05
CA ALA A 258 27.26 9.55 -15.71
C ALA A 258 26.93 8.69 -16.91
N TRP A 259 26.72 7.41 -16.65
CA TRP A 259 26.37 6.41 -17.65
C TRP A 259 25.25 5.53 -17.13
N ARG A 260 24.40 5.09 -18.05
CA ARG A 260 23.53 3.94 -17.87
C ARG A 260 24.26 2.72 -18.41
N ILE A 261 24.26 1.63 -17.66
CA ILE A 261 24.91 0.37 -18.03
C ILE A 261 23.90 -0.77 -18.14
N LEU A 262 24.19 -1.75 -18.99
CA LEU A 262 23.55 -3.05 -19.01
C LEU A 262 24.63 -4.12 -18.88
N TYR A 263 24.44 -5.08 -17.97
CA TYR A 263 25.45 -6.06 -17.64
C TYR A 263 24.83 -7.42 -17.32
N THR A 264 25.63 -8.49 -17.42
CA THR A 264 25.20 -9.84 -17.03
C THR A 264 25.19 -10.00 -15.52
N THR A 265 24.26 -10.80 -15.01
CA THR A 265 24.20 -11.22 -13.61
C THR A 265 23.42 -12.53 -13.54
N THR A 266 23.05 -12.99 -12.35
CA THR A 266 22.34 -14.26 -12.16
C THR A 266 20.95 -14.07 -11.54
N ARG A 267 20.04 -14.97 -11.90
CA ARG A 267 18.73 -15.16 -11.27
C ARG A 267 18.88 -15.99 -9.97
N PRO A 268 17.80 -16.11 -9.17
CA PRO A 268 17.80 -16.99 -8.00
C PRO A 268 18.25 -18.43 -8.27
N ASP A 269 18.00 -18.95 -9.49
CA ASP A 269 18.35 -20.31 -9.93
C ASP A 269 19.76 -20.41 -10.56
N ASP A 270 20.62 -19.42 -10.32
CA ASP A 270 21.96 -19.25 -10.91
C ASP A 270 21.98 -19.09 -12.44
N SER A 271 20.82 -19.04 -13.11
CA SER A 271 20.78 -18.81 -14.55
C SER A 271 21.20 -17.39 -14.90
N VAL A 272 21.99 -17.26 -15.97
CA VAL A 272 22.45 -15.96 -16.43
C VAL A 272 21.30 -15.13 -16.97
N THR A 273 21.31 -13.85 -16.61
CA THR A 273 20.38 -12.83 -17.07
C THR A 273 21.11 -11.50 -17.21
N VAL A 274 20.37 -10.45 -17.54
CA VAL A 274 20.87 -9.08 -17.52
C VAL A 274 20.18 -8.25 -16.44
N ALA A 275 20.91 -7.29 -15.90
CA ALA A 275 20.40 -6.17 -15.14
C ALA A 275 20.93 -4.86 -15.75
N SER A 276 20.22 -3.76 -15.50
CA SER A 276 20.71 -2.42 -15.81
C SER A 276 21.15 -1.71 -14.54
N GLY A 277 21.77 -0.54 -14.70
CA GLY A 277 22.16 0.30 -13.58
C GLY A 277 22.72 1.63 -14.05
N THR A 278 23.24 2.41 -13.12
CA THR A 278 23.90 3.69 -13.39
C THR A 278 25.29 3.72 -12.79
N VAL A 279 26.19 4.46 -13.45
CA VAL A 279 27.52 4.79 -12.95
C VAL A 279 27.66 6.30 -12.99
N ILE A 280 28.26 6.88 -11.95
CA ILE A 280 28.56 8.31 -11.84
C ILE A 280 30.01 8.47 -11.39
N ALA A 281 30.72 9.42 -11.98
CA ALA A 281 32.12 9.70 -11.65
C ALA A 281 32.43 11.19 -11.84
N PRO A 282 33.52 11.72 -11.24
CA PRO A 282 33.91 13.11 -11.41
C PRO A 282 34.33 13.36 -12.87
N THR A 283 33.92 14.48 -13.46
CA THR A 283 34.32 14.87 -14.83
C THR A 283 35.83 15.10 -14.90
N ASP A 284 36.39 15.83 -13.94
CA ASP A 284 37.84 16.00 -13.80
C ASP A 284 38.41 14.83 -12.99
N ARG A 285 38.89 13.81 -13.70
CA ARG A 285 39.47 12.59 -13.14
C ARG A 285 40.87 12.39 -13.71
N GLY A 286 41.81 12.04 -12.82
CA GLY A 286 43.17 11.67 -13.20
C GLY A 286 43.25 10.30 -13.87
N THR A 287 44.46 9.75 -13.94
CA THR A 287 44.70 8.40 -14.48
C THR A 287 44.66 7.30 -13.42
N ASP A 288 44.71 7.68 -12.14
CA ASP A 288 44.70 6.72 -11.03
C ASP A 288 43.31 6.08 -10.89
N PRO A 289 43.22 4.79 -10.48
CA PRO A 289 41.94 4.16 -10.22
C PRO A 289 41.14 4.93 -9.16
N LEU A 290 39.90 5.29 -9.48
CA LEU A 290 39.01 5.96 -8.55
C LEU A 290 38.52 4.98 -7.47
N PRO A 291 38.36 5.44 -6.22
CA PRO A 291 37.65 4.68 -5.20
C PRO A 291 36.19 4.47 -5.61
N LEU A 292 35.64 3.29 -5.30
CA LEU A 292 34.32 2.88 -5.75
C LEU A 292 33.33 2.77 -4.59
N LEU A 293 32.18 3.41 -4.76
CA LEU A 293 31.01 3.23 -3.93
C LEU A 293 29.98 2.35 -4.67
N SER A 294 29.66 1.19 -4.11
CA SER A 294 28.61 0.31 -4.62
C SER A 294 27.30 0.62 -3.89
N VAL A 295 26.28 1.06 -4.62
CA VAL A 295 25.01 1.52 -4.04
C VAL A 295 23.90 0.53 -4.34
N ALA A 296 23.30 0.01 -3.28
CA ALA A 296 22.07 -0.76 -3.30
C ALA A 296 20.90 0.21 -3.04
N HIS A 297 20.03 0.42 -4.04
CA HIS A 297 18.92 1.36 -3.91
C HIS A 297 17.77 0.80 -3.06
N GLY A 298 16.96 1.69 -2.50
CA GLY A 298 15.75 1.39 -1.74
C GLY A 298 14.60 0.86 -2.60
N THR A 299 13.41 0.71 -2.03
CA THR A 299 12.26 0.19 -2.79
C THR A 299 11.82 1.17 -3.87
N THR A 300 11.96 0.78 -5.13
CA THR A 300 11.44 1.53 -6.28
C THR A 300 10.24 0.86 -6.94
N GLY A 301 9.99 -0.41 -6.68
CA GLY A 301 8.88 -1.21 -7.23
C GLY A 301 9.35 -2.61 -7.63
N ILE A 302 8.50 -3.39 -8.29
CA ILE A 302 8.84 -4.77 -8.71
C ILE A 302 8.73 -5.03 -10.22
N VAL A 303 8.41 -4.00 -11.00
CA VAL A 303 8.18 -4.09 -12.46
C VAL A 303 9.19 -3.24 -13.23
N GLN A 304 9.42 -3.58 -14.50
CA GLN A 304 10.52 -3.01 -15.30
C GLN A 304 10.60 -1.48 -15.31
N ARG A 305 9.47 -0.77 -15.47
CA ARG A 305 9.42 0.70 -15.49
C ARG A 305 9.86 1.38 -14.19
N CYS A 306 10.08 0.62 -13.12
CA CYS A 306 10.49 1.13 -11.82
C CYS A 306 12.00 1.26 -11.63
N ALA A 307 12.83 0.83 -12.60
CA ALA A 307 14.28 0.98 -12.53
C ALA A 307 14.73 2.44 -12.29
N PRO A 308 15.62 2.69 -11.31
CA PRO A 308 16.25 4.00 -11.13
C PRO A 308 16.91 4.56 -12.39
N SER A 309 17.57 3.73 -13.20
CA SER A 309 18.22 4.20 -14.45
C SER A 309 17.26 4.73 -15.53
N LEU A 310 15.95 4.51 -15.38
CA LEU A 310 14.91 5.12 -16.22
C LEU A 310 14.44 6.47 -15.69
N SER A 311 14.72 6.79 -14.42
CA SER A 311 14.31 8.05 -13.79
C SER A 311 15.08 9.23 -14.38
N PRO A 312 14.44 10.41 -14.53
CA PRO A 312 15.15 11.66 -14.81
C PRO A 312 16.07 12.12 -13.66
N ALA A 313 15.97 11.52 -12.47
CA ALA A 313 16.78 11.79 -11.29
C ALA A 313 17.35 10.48 -10.71
N PRO A 314 18.26 9.78 -11.42
CA PRO A 314 18.66 8.41 -11.05
C PRO A 314 19.55 8.31 -9.80
N PHE A 315 20.04 9.43 -9.26
CA PHE A 315 21.00 9.48 -8.15
C PHE A 315 20.42 10.05 -6.85
N VAL A 316 19.11 10.32 -6.77
CA VAL A 316 18.49 10.97 -5.60
C VAL A 316 17.93 10.00 -4.57
N ASP A 317 17.98 8.68 -4.84
CA ASP A 317 17.48 7.67 -3.93
C ASP A 317 18.39 7.50 -2.70
N GLY A 318 17.78 7.24 -1.54
CA GLY A 318 18.51 7.02 -0.29
C GLY A 318 19.44 8.18 0.06
N ALA A 319 20.72 7.89 0.26
CA ALA A 319 21.76 8.86 0.61
C ALA A 319 22.31 9.63 -0.62
N GLY A 320 21.43 10.06 -1.53
CA GLY A 320 21.81 10.69 -2.80
C GLY A 320 22.69 11.94 -2.64
N THR A 321 22.41 12.79 -1.64
CA THR A 321 23.25 13.96 -1.34
C THR A 321 24.67 13.57 -0.91
N ALA A 322 24.81 12.52 -0.09
CA ALA A 322 26.12 12.01 0.29
C ALA A 322 26.86 11.40 -0.93
N LEU A 323 26.15 10.71 -1.82
CA LEU A 323 26.72 10.19 -3.06
C LEU A 323 27.24 11.33 -3.95
N GLU A 324 26.45 12.41 -4.12
CA GLU A 324 26.86 13.59 -4.87
C GLU A 324 28.12 14.24 -4.27
N GLU A 325 28.20 14.38 -2.95
CA GLU A 325 29.37 14.90 -2.23
C GLU A 325 30.60 13.99 -2.43
N MET A 326 30.44 12.66 -2.29
CA MET A 326 31.53 11.70 -2.54
C MET A 326 32.10 11.83 -3.95
N VAL A 327 31.25 12.00 -4.95
CA VAL A 327 31.67 12.15 -6.35
C VAL A 327 32.32 13.51 -6.57
N THR A 328 31.61 14.60 -6.25
CA THR A 328 31.99 15.94 -6.69
C THR A 328 33.07 16.59 -5.82
N GLU A 329 33.18 16.19 -4.55
CA GLU A 329 34.12 16.80 -3.59
C GLU A 329 35.25 15.86 -3.17
N HIS A 330 35.01 14.54 -3.18
CA HIS A 330 35.99 13.54 -2.73
C HIS A 330 36.59 12.68 -3.85
N GLY A 331 36.14 12.85 -5.10
CA GLY A 331 36.72 12.16 -6.25
C GLY A 331 36.40 10.67 -6.33
N TRP A 332 35.23 10.25 -5.85
CA TRP A 332 34.77 8.85 -5.93
C TRP A 332 33.93 8.57 -7.16
N ALA A 333 33.92 7.32 -7.59
CA ALA A 333 32.90 6.81 -8.49
C ALA A 333 31.79 6.10 -7.70
N GLY A 334 30.56 6.21 -8.17
CA GLY A 334 29.41 5.47 -7.67
C GLY A 334 28.85 4.54 -8.73
N VAL A 335 28.42 3.35 -8.34
CA VAL A 335 27.66 2.42 -9.19
C VAL A 335 26.39 1.97 -8.46
N THR A 336 25.25 2.10 -9.12
CA THR A 336 23.96 1.65 -8.62
C THR A 336 23.42 0.57 -9.55
N SER A 337 23.15 -0.62 -9.01
CA SER A 337 22.40 -1.66 -9.75
C SER A 337 20.92 -1.32 -9.70
N ASP A 338 20.19 -1.41 -10.83
CA ASP A 338 18.72 -1.38 -10.80
C ASP A 338 18.12 -2.67 -10.23
N TYR A 339 18.92 -3.74 -10.07
CA TYR A 339 18.47 -5.13 -9.87
C TYR A 339 17.78 -5.77 -11.10
N VAL A 340 17.83 -7.10 -11.17
CA VAL A 340 17.12 -7.87 -12.21
C VAL A 340 15.62 -7.65 -12.10
N GLY A 341 14.93 -7.62 -13.25
CA GLY A 341 13.48 -7.37 -13.34
C GLY A 341 13.09 -5.89 -13.28
N LEU A 342 14.01 -5.02 -12.86
CA LEU A 342 13.88 -3.58 -13.01
C LEU A 342 14.68 -3.16 -14.26
N GLY A 343 14.02 -2.41 -15.16
CA GLY A 343 14.50 -2.07 -16.50
C GLY A 343 14.49 -3.25 -17.47
N THR A 344 14.98 -4.40 -17.02
CA THR A 344 15.14 -5.65 -17.77
C THR A 344 13.96 -6.61 -17.58
N ALA A 345 13.83 -7.63 -18.42
CA ALA A 345 12.66 -8.51 -18.43
C ALA A 345 12.57 -9.41 -17.19
N GLY A 346 11.35 -9.63 -16.71
CA GLY A 346 11.05 -10.45 -15.53
C GLY A 346 10.52 -9.63 -14.35
N MET A 347 10.08 -10.32 -13.30
CA MET A 347 9.71 -9.71 -12.02
C MET A 347 10.96 -9.50 -11.17
N HIS A 348 11.05 -8.36 -10.49
CA HIS A 348 12.14 -8.12 -9.55
C HIS A 348 12.01 -9.04 -8.32
N PRO A 349 13.05 -9.83 -7.97
CA PRO A 349 13.11 -10.62 -6.73
C PRO A 349 13.27 -9.73 -5.49
N TYR A 350 12.19 -9.06 -5.11
CA TYR A 350 12.16 -8.07 -4.05
C TYR A 350 12.51 -8.68 -2.69
N LEU A 351 13.51 -8.12 -2.00
CA LEU A 351 14.03 -8.64 -0.72
C LEU A 351 14.48 -10.11 -0.80
N VAL A 352 14.94 -10.55 -1.97
CA VAL A 352 15.65 -11.82 -2.12
C VAL A 352 17.15 -11.53 -2.03
N GLY A 353 17.68 -11.68 -0.83
CA GLY A 353 18.98 -11.11 -0.45
C GLY A 353 20.16 -11.54 -1.31
N GLN A 354 20.26 -12.84 -1.62
CA GLN A 354 21.32 -13.32 -2.50
C GLN A 354 21.27 -12.67 -3.89
N VAL A 355 20.09 -12.47 -4.46
CA VAL A 355 19.95 -11.90 -5.81
C VAL A 355 20.31 -10.43 -5.82
N GLU A 356 19.80 -9.66 -4.85
CA GLU A 356 20.15 -8.23 -4.70
C GLU A 356 21.68 -8.07 -4.58
N ALA A 357 22.31 -8.87 -3.72
CA ALA A 357 23.74 -8.84 -3.51
C ALA A 357 24.57 -9.18 -4.76
N ARG A 358 24.20 -10.23 -5.49
CA ARG A 358 24.86 -10.60 -6.75
C ARG A 358 24.73 -9.48 -7.78
N ASN A 359 23.54 -8.87 -7.89
CA ASN A 359 23.31 -7.76 -8.81
C ASN A 359 24.18 -6.54 -8.47
N VAL A 360 24.36 -6.21 -7.19
CA VAL A 360 25.25 -5.12 -6.74
C VAL A 360 26.71 -5.44 -7.06
N LEU A 361 27.20 -6.62 -6.72
CA LEU A 361 28.60 -7.03 -7.00
C LEU A 361 28.90 -7.06 -8.50
N ASP A 362 27.97 -7.58 -9.29
CA ASP A 362 28.10 -7.65 -10.75
C ASP A 362 28.01 -6.27 -11.41
N ALA A 363 27.25 -5.33 -10.85
CA ALA A 363 27.28 -3.94 -11.30
C ALA A 363 28.67 -3.33 -11.09
N SER A 364 29.30 -3.60 -9.93
CA SER A 364 30.66 -3.15 -9.63
C SER A 364 31.69 -3.78 -10.58
N ARG A 365 31.56 -5.06 -10.92
CA ARG A 365 32.37 -5.70 -11.97
C ARG A 365 32.20 -5.03 -13.33
N ALA A 366 30.96 -4.74 -13.72
CA ALA A 366 30.64 -4.14 -15.00
C ALA A 366 31.11 -2.69 -15.11
N ALA A 367 30.97 -1.90 -14.04
CA ALA A 367 31.44 -0.52 -13.99
C ALA A 367 32.96 -0.41 -14.22
N ARG A 368 33.74 -1.40 -13.75
CA ARG A 368 35.19 -1.48 -13.97
C ARG A 368 35.58 -1.74 -15.43
N GLN A 369 34.64 -2.12 -16.28
CA GLN A 369 34.84 -2.36 -17.72
C GLN A 369 34.45 -1.15 -18.57
N LEU A 370 34.01 -0.04 -17.97
CA LEU A 370 33.65 1.18 -18.71
C LEU A 370 34.88 1.85 -19.33
N ASP A 371 34.79 2.13 -20.63
CA ASP A 371 35.82 2.88 -21.34
C ASP A 371 35.98 4.29 -20.76
N GLY A 372 37.22 4.69 -20.48
CA GLY A 372 37.53 6.01 -19.94
C GLY A 372 37.31 6.16 -18.43
N LEU A 373 37.05 5.06 -17.72
CA LEU A 373 36.94 5.02 -16.27
C LEU A 373 37.85 3.94 -15.70
N SER A 374 38.78 4.32 -14.83
CA SER A 374 39.63 3.39 -14.08
C SER A 374 39.10 3.33 -12.65
N LEU A 375 38.74 2.14 -12.16
CA LEU A 375 38.12 1.94 -10.86
C LEU A 375 38.89 0.91 -10.03
N ALA A 376 39.02 1.18 -8.74
CA ALA A 376 39.61 0.24 -7.78
C ALA A 376 38.78 -1.05 -7.66
N THR A 377 39.43 -2.13 -7.22
CA THR A 377 38.77 -3.38 -6.80
C THR A 377 38.17 -3.28 -5.40
N ASP A 378 38.65 -2.31 -4.63
CA ASP A 378 38.16 -2.03 -3.29
C ASP A 378 36.89 -1.20 -3.39
N THR A 379 35.89 -1.51 -2.56
CA THR A 379 34.63 -0.75 -2.54
C THR A 379 34.04 -0.64 -1.15
N VAL A 380 33.25 0.41 -0.94
CA VAL A 380 32.32 0.54 0.19
C VAL A 380 30.91 0.34 -0.35
N VAL A 381 30.07 -0.39 0.38
CA VAL A 381 28.68 -0.66 -0.03
C VAL A 381 27.73 0.14 0.83
N TRP A 382 26.82 0.89 0.21
CA TRP A 382 25.75 1.61 0.90
C TRP A 382 24.39 1.11 0.47
N GLY A 383 23.41 1.21 1.37
CA GLY A 383 22.01 1.14 0.96
C GLY A 383 21.02 1.55 2.04
N HIS A 384 19.85 2.00 1.60
CA HIS A 384 18.76 2.46 2.46
C HIS A 384 17.53 1.57 2.32
N SER A 385 16.82 1.26 3.42
CA SER A 385 15.60 0.45 3.39
C SER A 385 15.84 -0.94 2.78
N GLN A 386 15.18 -1.30 1.67
CA GLN A 386 15.52 -2.49 0.86
C GLN A 386 17.00 -2.49 0.46
N GLY A 387 17.54 -1.35 0.02
CA GLY A 387 18.95 -1.22 -0.32
C GLY A 387 19.86 -1.51 0.87
N GLY A 388 19.42 -1.18 2.09
CA GLY A 388 20.16 -1.51 3.31
C GLY A 388 20.20 -3.02 3.55
N HIS A 389 19.11 -3.72 3.26
CA HIS A 389 19.08 -5.19 3.21
C HIS A 389 20.04 -5.73 2.12
N GLY A 390 19.99 -5.18 0.91
CA GLY A 390 20.88 -5.53 -0.19
C GLY A 390 22.36 -5.28 0.13
N ALA A 391 22.70 -4.19 0.82
CA ALA A 391 24.06 -3.86 1.24
C ALA A 391 24.60 -4.87 2.26
N LEU A 392 23.78 -5.27 3.23
CA LEU A 392 24.16 -6.30 4.21
C LEU A 392 24.35 -7.67 3.55
N TRP A 393 23.46 -8.07 2.62
CA TRP A 393 23.65 -9.30 1.86
C TRP A 393 24.85 -9.26 0.92
N THR A 394 25.12 -8.10 0.31
CA THR A 394 26.33 -7.86 -0.50
C THR A 394 27.57 -8.15 0.33
N GLY A 395 27.59 -7.63 1.56
CA GLY A 395 28.63 -7.92 2.54
C GLY A 395 28.80 -9.41 2.82
N GLN A 396 27.69 -10.11 3.06
CA GLN A 396 27.67 -11.50 3.48
C GLN A 396 28.18 -12.47 2.40
N ILE A 397 27.94 -12.18 1.11
CA ILE A 397 28.31 -13.11 0.02
C ILE A 397 29.54 -12.68 -0.80
N ALA A 398 30.05 -11.46 -0.61
CA ALA A 398 31.11 -10.90 -1.46
C ALA A 398 32.35 -11.80 -1.54
N GLY A 399 32.79 -12.36 -0.41
CA GLY A 399 33.98 -13.21 -0.36
C GLY A 399 33.88 -14.47 -1.21
N ASP A 400 32.69 -15.06 -1.31
CA ASP A 400 32.48 -16.30 -2.07
C ASP A 400 32.09 -16.02 -3.52
N TYR A 401 31.25 -15.02 -3.77
CA TYR A 401 30.71 -14.72 -5.10
C TYR A 401 31.61 -13.82 -5.95
N ALA A 402 32.29 -12.86 -5.32
CA ALA A 402 33.16 -11.89 -5.96
C ALA A 402 34.47 -11.65 -5.19
N PRO A 403 35.30 -12.71 -5.02
CA PRO A 403 36.52 -12.66 -4.22
C PRO A 403 37.55 -11.63 -4.71
N GLU A 404 37.45 -11.19 -5.96
CA GLU A 404 38.30 -10.13 -6.51
C GLU A 404 37.88 -8.71 -6.10
N LEU A 405 36.72 -8.54 -5.47
CA LEU A 405 36.25 -7.26 -4.91
C LEU A 405 36.48 -7.25 -3.39
N THR A 406 37.22 -6.26 -2.91
CA THR A 406 37.50 -6.12 -1.47
C THR A 406 36.53 -5.12 -0.85
N LEU A 407 35.68 -5.57 0.07
CA LEU A 407 34.82 -4.66 0.82
C LEU A 407 35.62 -3.96 1.92
N ARG A 408 35.63 -2.62 1.91
CA ARG A 408 36.25 -1.78 2.95
C ARG A 408 35.26 -1.38 4.04
N GLY A 409 33.97 -1.39 3.72
CA GLY A 409 32.89 -1.13 4.66
C GLY A 409 31.51 -1.39 4.06
N ILE A 410 30.54 -1.65 4.92
CA ILE A 410 29.14 -1.87 4.58
C ILE A 410 28.28 -0.92 5.41
N ALA A 411 27.42 -0.11 4.80
CA ALA A 411 26.54 0.82 5.50
C ALA A 411 25.07 0.58 5.14
N GLY A 412 24.28 0.18 6.13
CA GLY A 412 22.82 0.05 6.04
C GLY A 412 22.13 1.21 6.76
N MET A 413 21.18 1.87 6.10
CA MET A 413 20.41 3.00 6.65
C MET A 413 18.93 2.62 6.71
N ALA A 414 18.35 2.57 7.90
CA ALA A 414 17.06 1.93 8.17
C ALA A 414 16.89 0.59 7.40
N PRO A 415 17.87 -0.33 7.47
CA PRO A 415 17.87 -1.54 6.64
C PRO A 415 16.74 -2.49 7.02
N ALA A 416 16.10 -3.15 6.04
CA ALA A 416 15.14 -4.22 6.31
C ALA A 416 15.87 -5.50 6.80
N THR A 417 16.19 -5.54 8.10
CA THR A 417 17.09 -6.56 8.68
C THR A 417 16.41 -7.83 9.17
N ASP A 418 15.15 -7.75 9.58
CA ASP A 418 14.34 -8.90 9.97
C ASP A 418 13.02 -8.85 9.19
N LEU A 419 12.94 -9.64 8.12
CA LEU A 419 11.78 -9.60 7.22
C LEU A 419 10.55 -10.24 7.85
N PHE A 420 10.73 -11.22 8.74
CA PHE A 420 9.62 -11.85 9.45
C PHE A 420 9.01 -10.87 10.45
N ASP A 421 9.84 -10.25 11.29
CA ASP A 421 9.37 -9.25 12.24
C ASP A 421 8.80 -8.03 11.52
N LEU A 422 9.35 -7.62 10.38
CA LEU A 422 8.78 -6.56 9.53
C LEU A 422 7.36 -6.92 9.06
N ALA A 423 7.18 -8.14 8.54
CA ALA A 423 5.88 -8.61 8.09
C ALA A 423 4.88 -8.67 9.25
N VAL A 424 5.28 -9.15 10.43
CA VAL A 424 4.40 -9.27 11.60
C VAL A 424 4.08 -7.91 12.24
N ALA A 425 5.09 -7.09 12.50
CA ALA A 425 4.96 -5.84 13.25
C ALA A 425 4.24 -4.76 12.46
N SER A 426 4.27 -4.82 11.13
CA SER A 426 3.70 -3.79 10.25
C SER A 426 2.51 -4.30 9.41
N LYS A 427 1.99 -5.52 9.66
CA LYS A 427 0.90 -6.16 8.89
C LYS A 427 -0.39 -5.35 8.77
N SER A 428 -0.67 -4.51 9.76
CA SER A 428 -1.88 -3.67 9.81
C SER A 428 -1.66 -2.25 9.25
N GLU A 429 -0.40 -1.86 9.03
CA GLU A 429 -0.02 -0.50 8.66
C GLU A 429 0.10 -0.36 7.14
N VAL A 430 -0.12 0.86 6.63
CA VAL A 430 -0.16 1.12 5.18
C VAL A 430 1.17 0.79 4.50
N ALA A 431 2.27 1.21 5.11
CA ALA A 431 3.61 0.96 4.58
C ALA A 431 3.94 -0.55 4.61
N GLY A 432 3.65 -1.23 5.72
CA GLY A 432 3.86 -2.69 5.84
C GLY A 432 2.99 -3.51 4.87
N LYS A 433 1.74 -3.09 4.62
CA LYS A 433 0.88 -3.69 3.57
C LYS A 433 1.44 -3.49 2.17
N THR A 434 2.10 -2.37 1.90
CA THR A 434 2.73 -2.09 0.60
C THR A 434 3.94 -3.00 0.38
N VAL A 435 4.84 -3.08 1.37
CA VAL A 435 5.98 -4.03 1.35
C VAL A 435 5.50 -5.47 1.20
N SER A 436 4.49 -5.86 1.98
CA SER A 436 3.91 -7.21 1.91
C SER A 436 3.26 -7.49 0.56
N ALA A 437 2.67 -6.49 -0.11
CA ALA A 437 2.11 -6.66 -1.45
C ALA A 437 3.22 -6.90 -2.49
N TYR A 438 4.35 -6.20 -2.41
CA TYR A 438 5.50 -6.46 -3.26
C TYR A 438 6.08 -7.86 -3.03
N ILE A 439 6.24 -8.28 -1.77
CA ILE A 439 6.64 -9.65 -1.43
C ILE A 439 5.62 -10.65 -1.99
N ALA A 440 4.33 -10.45 -1.76
CA ALA A 440 3.30 -11.39 -2.19
C ALA A 440 3.30 -11.63 -3.70
N GLN A 441 3.48 -10.58 -4.50
CA GLN A 441 3.51 -10.71 -5.95
C GLN A 441 4.85 -11.23 -6.47
N SER A 442 5.97 -10.69 -5.97
CA SER A 442 7.31 -11.13 -6.36
C SER A 442 7.56 -12.59 -5.98
N TRP A 443 7.33 -12.95 -4.72
CA TRP A 443 7.65 -14.28 -4.20
C TRP A 443 6.69 -15.35 -4.69
N ASN A 444 5.49 -15.00 -5.17
CA ASN A 444 4.64 -15.96 -5.85
C ASN A 444 5.24 -16.45 -7.18
N GLU A 445 6.09 -15.64 -7.82
CA GLU A 445 6.83 -16.05 -9.02
C GLU A 445 8.20 -16.66 -8.68
N ILE A 446 8.90 -16.11 -7.69
CA ILE A 446 10.25 -16.56 -7.31
C ILE A 446 10.25 -17.86 -6.50
N TYR A 447 9.24 -18.04 -5.64
CA TYR A 447 9.04 -19.21 -4.78
C TYR A 447 7.64 -19.79 -5.05
N PRO A 448 7.39 -20.38 -6.24
CA PRO A 448 6.07 -20.85 -6.63
C PRO A 448 5.48 -21.92 -5.70
N GLU A 449 6.33 -22.61 -4.94
CA GLU A 449 5.92 -23.56 -3.89
C GLU A 449 5.08 -22.92 -2.77
N LEU A 450 5.23 -21.60 -2.54
CA LEU A 450 4.50 -20.90 -1.49
C LEU A 450 3.03 -20.61 -1.83
N ASP A 451 2.62 -20.69 -3.11
CA ASP A 451 1.27 -20.37 -3.62
C ASP A 451 0.63 -19.12 -2.96
N LEU A 452 1.41 -18.02 -2.85
CA LEU A 452 0.98 -16.84 -2.10
C LEU A 452 -0.32 -16.26 -2.65
N ALA A 453 -0.52 -16.30 -3.97
CA ALA A 453 -1.76 -15.87 -4.61
C ALA A 453 -2.99 -16.67 -4.15
N GLY A 454 -2.85 -17.98 -3.93
CA GLY A 454 -3.89 -18.86 -3.40
C GLY A 454 -4.26 -18.55 -1.94
N HIS A 455 -3.33 -17.96 -1.20
CA HIS A 455 -3.51 -17.60 0.22
C HIS A 455 -4.09 -16.19 0.45
N LEU A 456 -4.12 -15.32 -0.57
CA LEU A 456 -4.69 -13.98 -0.44
C LEU A 456 -6.21 -14.03 -0.28
N ASN A 457 -6.74 -13.24 0.65
CA ASN A 457 -8.19 -13.04 0.73
C ASN A 457 -8.70 -12.39 -0.57
N PRO A 458 -9.87 -12.80 -1.12
CA PRO A 458 -10.38 -12.24 -2.39
C PRO A 458 -10.54 -10.72 -2.39
N GLY A 459 -10.84 -10.11 -1.24
CA GLY A 459 -10.91 -8.64 -1.08
C GLY A 459 -9.55 -7.93 -1.06
N THR A 460 -8.46 -8.67 -0.84
CA THR A 460 -7.08 -8.16 -0.75
C THR A 460 -6.32 -8.37 -2.06
N ALA A 461 -6.56 -9.49 -2.76
CA ALA A 461 -5.80 -9.90 -3.95
C ALA A 461 -5.72 -8.82 -5.03
N HIS A 462 -6.85 -8.15 -5.34
CA HIS A 462 -6.84 -7.07 -6.33
C HIS A 462 -6.02 -5.85 -5.88
N GLY A 463 -6.08 -5.50 -4.60
CA GLY A 463 -5.28 -4.41 -4.03
C GLY A 463 -3.79 -4.71 -4.07
N VAL A 464 -3.40 -5.94 -3.73
CA VAL A 464 -2.01 -6.43 -3.81
C VAL A 464 -1.47 -6.31 -5.23
N GLN A 465 -2.19 -6.84 -6.23
CA GLN A 465 -1.80 -6.74 -7.64
C GLN A 465 -1.64 -5.27 -8.07
N LYS A 466 -2.56 -4.39 -7.65
CA LYS A 466 -2.50 -2.96 -8.02
C LYS A 466 -1.35 -2.22 -7.36
N VAL A 467 -0.94 -2.62 -6.16
CA VAL A 467 0.26 -2.06 -5.50
C VAL A 467 1.51 -2.55 -6.23
N GLY A 468 1.61 -3.83 -6.58
CA GLY A 468 2.79 -4.36 -7.27
C GLY A 468 2.97 -3.83 -8.69
N ASP A 469 1.90 -3.38 -9.34
CA ASP A 469 1.96 -2.62 -10.60
C ASP A 469 2.48 -1.17 -10.42
N LEU A 470 2.66 -0.66 -9.20
CA LEU A 470 3.12 0.71 -8.96
C LEU A 470 4.61 0.75 -8.63
N CYS A 471 5.20 1.92 -8.86
CA CYS A 471 6.54 2.23 -8.41
C CYS A 471 6.50 2.98 -7.07
N PHE A 472 7.53 2.83 -6.25
CA PHE A 472 7.64 3.36 -4.89
C PHE A 472 8.72 4.46 -4.78
N ASN A 473 8.85 5.32 -5.78
CA ASN A 473 9.74 6.48 -5.75
C ASN A 473 9.06 7.74 -6.32
N GLU A 474 9.55 8.90 -5.89
CA GLU A 474 9.06 10.23 -6.28
C GLU A 474 7.53 10.40 -6.10
N LYS A 475 6.80 10.81 -7.15
CA LYS A 475 5.35 11.08 -7.11
C LYS A 475 4.50 9.82 -6.94
N ASP A 476 5.05 8.64 -7.23
CA ASP A 476 4.31 7.37 -7.20
C ASP A 476 4.16 6.80 -5.79
N VAL A 477 4.99 7.23 -4.84
CA VAL A 477 4.88 6.85 -3.42
C VAL A 477 3.48 7.19 -2.88
N ILE A 478 2.93 8.35 -3.23
CA ILE A 478 1.59 8.77 -2.78
C ILE A 478 0.53 7.81 -3.35
N ALA A 479 0.62 7.45 -4.64
CA ALA A 479 -0.34 6.54 -5.26
C ALA A 479 -0.22 5.13 -4.66
N ALA A 480 0.99 4.61 -4.46
CA ALA A 480 1.25 3.31 -3.86
C ALA A 480 0.74 3.25 -2.41
N LEU A 481 1.04 4.26 -1.58
CA LEU A 481 0.54 4.35 -0.22
C LEU A 481 -0.99 4.50 -0.18
N LEU A 482 -1.57 5.35 -1.03
CA LEU A 482 -3.04 5.47 -1.13
C LEU A 482 -3.68 4.14 -1.51
N ARG A 483 -3.11 3.37 -2.45
CA ARG A 483 -3.59 2.01 -2.76
C ARG A 483 -3.41 1.07 -1.56
N GLY A 484 -2.30 1.15 -0.83
CA GLY A 484 -2.08 0.42 0.42
C GLY A 484 -3.16 0.71 1.47
N THR A 485 -3.64 1.96 1.59
CA THR A 485 -4.77 2.31 2.49
C THR A 485 -6.07 1.59 2.10
N GLN A 486 -6.19 1.19 0.83
CA GLN A 486 -7.36 0.51 0.29
C GLN A 486 -7.23 -1.02 0.36
N ILE A 487 -6.15 -1.57 0.93
CA ILE A 487 -6.09 -2.99 1.27
C ILE A 487 -6.83 -3.19 2.61
N PRO A 488 -7.99 -3.88 2.62
CA PRO A 488 -8.89 -3.89 3.77
C PRO A 488 -8.35 -4.67 4.97
N GLU A 489 -7.55 -5.70 4.73
CA GLU A 489 -6.99 -6.60 5.74
C GLU A 489 -5.46 -6.64 5.66
N GLN A 490 -4.80 -7.43 6.50
CA GLN A 490 -3.39 -7.76 6.29
C GLN A 490 -3.21 -8.56 4.99
N VAL A 491 -2.05 -8.41 4.34
CA VAL A 491 -1.76 -9.12 3.09
C VAL A 491 -1.57 -10.61 3.35
N PHE A 492 -0.76 -10.95 4.35
CA PHE A 492 -0.51 -12.33 4.76
C PHE A 492 -1.34 -12.68 5.99
N PRO A 493 -2.23 -13.69 5.94
CA PRO A 493 -2.84 -14.26 7.13
C PRO A 493 -1.80 -14.81 8.12
N ASP A 494 -2.11 -14.80 9.41
CA ASP A 494 -1.18 -15.27 10.46
C ASP A 494 -0.74 -16.72 10.21
N ALA A 495 -1.64 -17.60 9.79
CA ALA A 495 -1.33 -18.98 9.45
C ALA A 495 -0.33 -19.15 8.29
N VAL A 496 -0.23 -18.14 7.39
CA VAL A 496 0.75 -18.13 6.30
C VAL A 496 2.10 -17.65 6.81
N LEU A 497 2.11 -16.59 7.62
CA LEU A 497 3.33 -16.09 8.27
C LEU A 497 3.93 -17.13 9.22
N ASP A 498 3.12 -17.88 9.96
CA ASP A 498 3.60 -18.94 10.86
C ASP A 498 4.07 -20.21 10.13
N GLY A 499 3.93 -20.27 8.80
CA GLY A 499 4.33 -21.40 7.95
C GLY A 499 5.57 -21.13 7.09
N GLU A 500 5.61 -21.74 5.91
CA GLU A 500 6.77 -21.72 4.99
C GLU A 500 7.17 -20.31 4.55
N LEU A 501 6.21 -19.39 4.40
CA LEU A 501 6.53 -17.99 4.10
C LEU A 501 7.36 -17.36 5.22
N GLY A 502 7.03 -17.62 6.49
CA GLY A 502 7.79 -17.11 7.62
C GLY A 502 9.21 -17.62 7.63
N ASP A 503 9.41 -18.90 7.32
CA ASP A 503 10.74 -19.50 7.20
C ASP A 503 11.53 -18.88 6.05
N LYS A 504 10.89 -18.63 4.90
CA LYS A 504 11.53 -17.95 3.77
C LYS A 504 11.87 -16.48 4.05
N LEU A 505 11.05 -15.78 4.83
CA LEU A 505 11.35 -14.42 5.30
C LEU A 505 12.58 -14.40 6.20
N ARG A 506 12.70 -15.37 7.12
CA ARG A 506 13.90 -15.52 7.98
C ARG A 506 15.14 -15.91 7.18
N GLU A 507 15.01 -16.81 6.20
CA GLU A 507 16.10 -17.22 5.31
C GLU A 507 16.66 -16.05 4.51
N ASN A 508 15.80 -15.13 4.07
CA ASN A 508 16.20 -13.92 3.36
C ASN A 508 16.59 -12.77 4.30
N SER A 509 16.56 -12.92 5.63
CA SER A 509 17.04 -11.88 6.55
C SER A 509 18.56 -11.95 6.72
N PRO A 510 19.32 -10.85 6.59
CA PRO A 510 20.78 -10.89 6.70
C PRO A 510 21.21 -11.20 8.14
N THR A 511 22.19 -12.10 8.28
CA THR A 511 22.69 -12.55 9.59
C THR A 511 24.20 -12.39 9.77
N GLY A 512 24.92 -12.02 8.71
CA GLY A 512 26.38 -12.08 8.68
C GLY A 512 26.87 -13.53 8.49
N PRO A 513 28.17 -13.79 8.66
CA PRO A 513 29.20 -12.82 9.07
C PRO A 513 29.54 -11.82 7.96
N TRP A 514 30.09 -10.67 8.34
CA TRP A 514 30.57 -9.67 7.37
C TRP A 514 32.10 -9.57 7.37
N PRO A 515 32.75 -9.53 6.18
CA PRO A 515 34.20 -9.47 6.07
C PRO A 515 34.78 -8.07 6.33
N ALA A 516 33.92 -7.07 6.52
CA ALA A 516 34.28 -5.65 6.64
C ALA A 516 33.44 -4.96 7.73
N PRO A 517 33.90 -3.81 8.27
CA PRO A 517 33.13 -3.01 9.21
C PRO A 517 31.71 -2.68 8.72
N VAL A 518 30.73 -2.84 9.60
CA VAL A 518 29.32 -2.59 9.31
C VAL A 518 28.81 -1.39 10.10
N LEU A 519 28.24 -0.40 9.39
CA LEU A 519 27.48 0.71 9.96
C LEU A 519 25.99 0.44 9.78
N ILE A 520 25.23 0.55 10.87
CA ILE A 520 23.77 0.57 10.85
C ILE A 520 23.31 1.93 11.38
N ALA A 521 22.60 2.69 10.56
CA ALA A 521 21.95 3.94 10.95
C ALA A 521 20.44 3.75 11.08
N GLN A 522 19.83 4.24 12.16
CA GLN A 522 18.39 4.11 12.40
C GLN A 522 17.75 5.42 12.88
N GLY A 523 16.69 5.86 12.22
CA GLY A 523 15.84 6.94 12.69
C GLY A 523 14.91 6.45 13.80
N LEU A 524 14.83 7.15 14.94
CA LEU A 524 14.01 6.72 16.09
C LEU A 524 12.52 7.04 15.93
N ALA A 525 12.13 7.77 14.88
CA ALA A 525 10.73 8.02 14.52
C ALA A 525 10.28 7.20 13.29
N ASP A 526 11.06 6.19 12.89
CA ASP A 526 10.76 5.34 11.74
C ASP A 526 9.48 4.51 11.97
N PRO A 527 8.44 4.71 11.13
CA PRO A 527 7.18 3.98 11.27
C PRO A 527 7.21 2.60 10.62
N LEU A 528 8.17 2.30 9.75
CA LEU A 528 8.21 1.07 8.95
C LEU A 528 9.24 0.09 9.49
N VAL A 529 10.52 0.46 9.48
CA VAL A 529 11.60 -0.30 10.08
C VAL A 529 11.73 0.16 11.52
N LYS A 530 10.90 -0.43 12.38
CA LYS A 530 10.69 0.08 13.73
C LYS A 530 12.00 0.03 14.54
N PRO A 531 12.35 1.07 15.31
CA PRO A 531 13.59 1.09 16.08
C PRO A 531 13.77 -0.09 17.03
N ALA A 532 12.67 -0.59 17.62
CA ALA A 532 12.72 -1.76 18.50
C ALA A 532 13.10 -3.04 17.76
N MET A 533 12.61 -3.23 16.53
CA MET A 533 12.98 -4.36 15.68
C MET A 533 14.46 -4.27 15.29
N GLN A 534 14.90 -3.10 14.82
CA GLN A 534 16.29 -2.88 14.46
C GLN A 534 17.23 -3.09 15.66
N GLN A 535 16.85 -2.59 16.84
CA GLN A 535 17.62 -2.79 18.08
C GLN A 535 17.72 -4.27 18.47
N ASN A 536 16.63 -5.03 18.34
CA ASN A 536 16.63 -6.47 18.62
C ASN A 536 17.57 -7.22 17.68
N TRP A 537 17.51 -6.92 16.39
CA TRP A 537 18.42 -7.50 15.40
C TRP A 537 19.88 -7.15 15.69
N VAL A 538 20.18 -5.87 16.00
CA VAL A 538 21.53 -5.44 16.39
C VAL A 538 22.00 -6.24 17.60
N ASN A 539 21.21 -6.29 18.68
CA ASN A 539 21.57 -7.03 19.89
C ASN A 539 21.87 -8.51 19.61
N ALA A 540 21.09 -9.15 18.72
CA ALA A 540 21.32 -10.54 18.33
C ALA A 540 22.65 -10.70 17.58
N ARG A 541 22.95 -9.85 16.60
CA ARG A 541 24.21 -9.89 15.84
C ARG A 541 25.43 -9.60 16.72
N CYS A 542 25.32 -8.65 17.64
CA CYS A 542 26.36 -8.37 18.61
C CYS A 542 26.61 -9.56 19.55
N ALA A 543 25.56 -10.27 19.96
CA ALA A 543 25.69 -11.50 20.75
C ALA A 543 26.33 -12.64 19.96
N ASP A 544 26.14 -12.66 18.63
CA ASP A 544 26.79 -13.58 17.69
C ASP A 544 28.26 -13.19 17.39
N GLY A 545 28.73 -12.04 17.90
CA GLY A 545 30.12 -11.57 17.78
C GLY A 545 30.39 -10.62 16.61
N GLU A 546 29.36 -10.13 15.93
CA GLU A 546 29.49 -9.16 14.83
C GLU A 546 29.74 -7.75 15.38
N PRO A 547 30.86 -7.09 15.02
CA PRO A 547 31.19 -5.75 15.52
C PRO A 547 30.47 -4.66 14.70
N LEU A 548 29.29 -4.24 15.17
CA LEU A 548 28.44 -3.26 14.48
C LEU A 548 28.67 -1.83 15.03
N ASP A 549 28.88 -0.87 14.13
CA ASP A 549 28.71 0.56 14.42
C ASP A 549 27.22 0.90 14.28
N TYR A 550 26.46 0.79 15.37
CA TYR A 550 25.04 1.14 15.39
C TYR A 550 24.82 2.57 15.87
N ARG A 551 24.18 3.39 15.02
CA ARG A 551 23.90 4.81 15.27
C ARG A 551 22.41 5.09 15.18
N THR A 552 21.89 5.81 16.17
CA THR A 552 20.47 6.18 16.24
C THR A 552 20.28 7.68 16.16
N TYR A 553 19.23 8.12 15.46
CA TYR A 553 18.95 9.53 15.20
C TYR A 553 17.55 9.91 15.75
N PRO A 554 17.48 10.64 16.88
CA PRO A 554 16.21 11.08 17.46
C PRO A 554 15.41 11.96 16.51
N GLY A 555 14.10 11.71 16.40
CA GLY A 555 13.16 12.54 15.63
C GLY A 555 13.19 12.36 14.12
N LEU A 556 14.17 11.64 13.57
CA LEU A 556 14.21 11.32 12.14
C LEU A 556 13.33 10.09 11.86
N ASP A 557 12.46 10.20 10.86
CA ASP A 557 11.66 9.10 10.32
C ASP A 557 12.45 8.30 9.26
N HIS A 558 11.77 7.35 8.60
CA HIS A 558 12.38 6.47 7.61
C HIS A 558 13.09 7.21 6.47
N THR A 559 12.51 8.33 6.01
CA THR A 559 13.02 9.13 4.88
C THR A 559 13.86 10.31 5.35
N GLY A 560 13.49 10.94 6.47
CA GLY A 560 14.24 12.03 7.09
C GLY A 560 15.64 11.58 7.55
N LEU A 561 15.83 10.29 7.80
CA LEU A 561 17.15 9.72 8.09
C LEU A 561 18.18 9.97 6.98
N VAL A 562 17.75 9.91 5.71
CA VAL A 562 18.63 10.05 4.53
C VAL A 562 18.38 11.34 3.74
N ALA A 563 17.60 12.27 4.31
CA ALA A 563 17.37 13.58 3.72
C ALA A 563 18.66 14.42 3.67
N ALA A 564 18.71 15.38 2.75
CA ALA A 564 19.90 16.21 2.53
C ALA A 564 20.40 16.94 3.80
N ASP A 565 19.48 17.40 4.66
CA ASP A 565 19.77 18.09 5.92
C ASP A 565 19.96 17.15 7.12
N SER A 566 19.91 15.83 6.90
CA SER A 566 20.17 14.84 7.94
C SER A 566 21.61 14.93 8.44
N PRO A 567 21.85 14.90 9.76
CA PRO A 567 23.21 14.77 10.30
C PRO A 567 23.90 13.46 9.88
N LEU A 568 23.15 12.44 9.43
CA LEU A 568 23.73 11.22 8.90
C LEU A 568 24.52 11.48 7.61
N THR A 569 24.12 12.44 6.76
CA THR A 569 24.74 12.68 5.44
C THR A 569 26.25 12.91 5.56
N SER A 570 26.67 13.90 6.35
CA SER A 570 28.09 14.17 6.57
C SER A 570 28.81 13.07 7.37
N GLN A 571 28.10 12.39 8.28
CA GLN A 571 28.65 11.27 9.05
C GLN A 571 28.91 10.04 8.18
N LEU A 572 28.08 9.78 7.17
CA LEU A 572 28.20 8.67 6.23
C LEU A 572 29.39 8.89 5.27
N VAL A 573 29.53 10.11 4.76
CA VAL A 573 30.70 10.54 3.98
C VAL A 573 31.97 10.31 4.78
N GLN A 574 32.07 10.89 5.99
CA GLN A 574 33.25 10.75 6.83
C GLN A 574 33.53 9.29 7.21
N TRP A 575 32.49 8.53 7.56
CA TRP A 575 32.64 7.10 7.89
C TRP A 575 33.22 6.32 6.71
N THR A 576 32.80 6.62 5.50
CA THR A 576 33.26 5.95 4.27
C THR A 576 34.72 6.29 3.97
N LEU A 577 35.10 7.56 4.10
CA LEU A 577 36.50 7.97 3.97
C LEU A 577 37.39 7.28 5.02
N ASP A 578 36.93 7.19 6.27
CA ASP A 578 37.66 6.51 7.33
C ASP A 578 37.87 5.01 7.05
N ARG A 579 36.84 4.33 6.51
CA ARG A 579 36.96 2.92 6.09
C ARG A 579 37.92 2.74 4.92
N TRP A 580 37.89 3.65 3.96
CA TRP A 580 38.81 3.65 2.83
C TRP A 580 40.27 3.82 3.27
N GLU A 581 40.52 4.70 4.24
CA GLU A 581 41.84 4.93 4.84
C GLU A 581 42.29 3.82 5.81
N GLY A 582 41.47 2.79 6.02
CA GLY A 582 41.78 1.66 6.91
C GLY A 582 41.70 2.00 8.40
N LYS A 583 41.03 3.09 8.77
CA LYS A 583 40.77 3.40 10.18
C LYS A 583 39.79 2.38 10.74
N GLN A 584 40.09 1.87 11.93
CA GLN A 584 39.20 0.97 12.65
C GLN A 584 37.85 1.66 12.90
N PRO A 585 36.71 0.98 12.69
CA PRO A 585 35.43 1.49 13.16
C PRO A 585 35.46 1.64 14.69
N THR A 586 34.51 2.38 15.23
CA THR A 586 34.20 2.34 16.66
C THR A 586 32.93 1.53 16.80
N PRO A 587 33.01 0.19 17.01
CA PRO A 587 31.82 -0.61 17.20
C PRO A 587 31.09 -0.11 18.45
N THR A 588 29.77 0.03 18.36
CA THR A 588 28.91 0.38 19.51
C THR A 588 28.25 -0.83 20.13
N CYS A 589 28.46 -1.99 19.49
CA CYS A 589 28.60 -3.28 20.13
C CYS A 589 29.90 -3.95 19.65
#